data_AF-C5LRH0-F1
#
_entry.id   AF-C5LRH0-F1
#
_cell.length_a   1.000
_cell.length_b   1.000
_cell.length_c   1.000
_cell.angle_alpha   90.00
_cell.angle_beta   90.00
_cell.angle_gamma   90.00
#
_symmetry.space_group_name_H-M   'P 1'
#
loop_
_entity.id
_entity.type
_entity.pdbx_description
1 polymer ?
#
loop_
_entity_poly.entity_id
_entity_poly.type
_entity_poly.pdbx_seq_one_letter_code
_entity_poly.pdbx_strand_id
1 'polypeptide(L)'
;MGLGQLVHGEDYSPFEAMSAIELMQPKMDVGLQTPANLEKVIDTIGDLSDADAKYVADGMLAMMYLYFNGNTTLQTVWSCLLCHHLDAVRHAGLKYFLNLALRCSGLAREIMLESDVIADEDAPLALLGADLEPKKLPVVTDCLGGRIALLEELEEMLECVKNSKNEGCKKTVVDEVLDALQRAGHDGVLVDEEERRKQLDRLFDASINNNDMPPGPPRQVPSLSREDAYSSMDSLLTDIGYAFEGLSRITSLDNLEHFLEDLRHGSASEQPLVRAIISLRLMDTVDVEALVKDSLESFGVPSDLWTAHRDISTDVLANCVRLTQLRARTLLKSRSRQHRSIPKLIPEYNFMQTQGLGMDEMLEINYGKRLGFKKPMWTWVTDQAISLMQIELQLTFELGLADNEEMPMLLWFEDYLIGVR
;
A
#
# COMPACT_ATOMS: atom_id res chain seq x y z
N MET A 1 -38.49 22.52 -27.75
CA MET A 1 -37.97 21.14 -27.66
C MET A 1 -39.13 20.23 -27.32
N GLY A 2 -39.23 19.09 -27.99
CA GLY A 2 -40.15 18.03 -27.59
C GLY A 2 -39.64 17.30 -26.34
N LEU A 3 -40.51 16.54 -25.68
CA LEU A 3 -40.14 15.67 -24.58
C LEU A 3 -39.12 14.62 -25.07
N GLY A 4 -38.01 14.44 -24.35
CA GLY A 4 -36.96 13.49 -24.73
C GLY A 4 -35.89 14.03 -25.70
N GLN A 5 -35.94 15.31 -26.07
CA GLN A 5 -34.88 15.96 -26.83
C GLN A 5 -33.88 16.66 -25.89
N LEU A 6 -32.58 16.48 -26.14
CA LEU A 6 -31.49 17.14 -25.44
C LEU A 6 -30.71 18.02 -26.43
N VAL A 7 -30.46 19.28 -26.07
CA VAL A 7 -29.57 20.16 -26.84
C VAL A 7 -28.18 20.06 -26.23
N HIS A 8 -27.20 19.66 -27.03
CA HIS A 8 -25.82 19.48 -26.63
C HIS A 8 -24.87 19.80 -27.79
N GLY A 9 -23.57 19.91 -27.51
CA GLY A 9 -22.53 20.07 -28.55
C GLY A 9 -22.36 18.82 -29.40
N GLU A 10 -21.79 18.93 -30.60
CA GLU A 10 -21.64 17.79 -31.54
C GLU A 10 -20.83 16.64 -30.95
N ASP A 11 -19.82 16.94 -30.13
CA ASP A 11 -18.95 15.93 -29.50
C ASP A 11 -19.43 15.45 -28.11
N TYR A 12 -20.55 15.99 -27.62
CA TYR A 12 -21.04 15.64 -26.28
C TYR A 12 -21.64 14.23 -26.25
N SER A 13 -21.19 13.43 -25.28
CA SER A 13 -21.79 12.14 -24.95
C SER A 13 -22.55 12.22 -23.62
N PRO A 14 -23.82 11.78 -23.54
CA PRO A 14 -24.54 11.67 -22.28
C PRO A 14 -23.82 10.81 -21.22
N PHE A 15 -22.90 9.94 -21.63
CA PHE A 15 -22.04 9.17 -20.73
C PHE A 15 -21.16 10.07 -19.85
N GLU A 16 -20.68 11.20 -20.37
CA GLU A 16 -19.87 12.16 -19.60
C GLU A 16 -20.68 12.87 -18.51
N ALA A 17 -22.00 13.00 -18.70
CA ALA A 17 -22.88 13.55 -17.67
C ALA A 17 -23.22 12.58 -16.54
N MET A 18 -22.82 11.29 -16.64
CA MET A 18 -23.02 10.35 -15.53
C MET A 18 -22.20 10.70 -14.28
N SER A 19 -21.11 11.46 -14.43
CA SER A 19 -20.30 11.98 -13.31
C SER A 19 -20.64 13.43 -12.94
N ALA A 20 -21.70 14.00 -13.51
CA ALA A 20 -22.10 15.37 -13.19
C ALA A 20 -22.63 15.48 -11.76
N ILE A 21 -22.30 16.59 -11.10
CA ILE A 21 -22.96 16.97 -9.84
C ILE A 21 -24.35 17.54 -10.12
N GLU A 22 -25.27 17.28 -9.20
CA GLU A 22 -26.55 17.95 -9.11
C GLU A 22 -26.52 19.02 -8.01
N LEU A 23 -26.67 20.29 -8.39
CA LEU A 23 -26.77 21.41 -7.44
C LEU A 23 -28.04 21.28 -6.58
N MET A 24 -27.98 21.76 -5.34
CA MET A 24 -29.06 21.71 -4.35
C MET A 24 -29.47 20.28 -3.93
N GLN A 25 -28.64 19.28 -4.25
CA GLN A 25 -28.87 17.89 -3.86
C GLN A 25 -27.94 17.53 -2.68
N PRO A 26 -28.46 17.27 -1.46
CA PRO A 26 -27.63 17.18 -0.24
C PRO A 26 -26.54 16.11 -0.23
N LYS A 27 -26.61 15.10 -1.13
CA LYS A 27 -25.63 14.02 -1.23
C LYS A 27 -24.60 14.25 -2.35
N MET A 28 -24.81 15.23 -3.23
CA MET A 28 -23.96 15.49 -4.40
C MET A 28 -23.41 16.91 -4.39
N ASP A 29 -24.08 17.85 -3.72
CA ASP A 29 -23.68 19.25 -3.60
C ASP A 29 -22.95 19.49 -2.27
N VAL A 30 -21.63 19.42 -2.33
CA VAL A 30 -20.74 19.78 -1.20
C VAL A 30 -20.89 21.24 -0.77
N GLY A 31 -21.37 22.12 -1.65
CA GLY A 31 -21.62 23.54 -1.37
C GLY A 31 -22.84 23.80 -0.49
N LEU A 32 -23.73 22.81 -0.30
CA LEU A 32 -24.81 22.89 0.70
C LEU A 32 -24.31 22.74 2.14
N GLN A 33 -23.13 22.14 2.33
CA GLN A 33 -22.53 22.04 3.66
C GLN A 33 -21.92 23.40 4.01
N THR A 34 -22.28 23.92 5.18
CA THR A 34 -21.67 25.15 5.68
C THR A 34 -20.35 24.78 6.35
N PRO A 35 -19.19 25.13 5.77
CA PRO A 35 -17.92 24.80 6.38
C PRO A 35 -17.78 25.52 7.72
N ALA A 36 -17.09 24.90 8.66
CA ALA A 36 -16.71 25.58 9.89
C ALA A 36 -15.92 26.86 9.57
N ASN A 37 -16.25 27.95 10.25
CA ASN A 37 -15.49 29.19 10.11
C ASN A 37 -14.16 29.06 10.86
N LEU A 38 -13.08 28.89 10.10
CA LEU A 38 -11.72 28.64 10.60
C LEU A 38 -11.27 29.66 11.65
N GLU A 39 -11.42 30.96 11.36
CA GLU A 39 -11.04 32.05 12.27
C GLU A 39 -11.79 31.98 13.58
N LYS A 40 -13.11 31.73 13.53
CA LYS A 40 -13.93 31.59 14.73
C LYS A 40 -13.54 30.38 15.57
N VAL A 41 -13.22 29.25 14.94
CA VAL A 41 -12.83 28.04 15.68
C VAL A 41 -11.49 28.24 16.38
N ILE A 42 -10.51 28.81 15.68
CA ILE A 42 -9.19 29.14 16.26
C ILE A 42 -9.33 30.14 17.41
N ASP A 43 -10.11 31.21 17.24
CA ASP A 43 -10.35 32.21 18.28
C ASP A 43 -11.09 31.64 19.50
N THR A 44 -11.99 30.68 19.30
CA THR A 44 -12.77 30.05 20.39
C THR A 44 -11.91 29.10 21.23
N ILE A 45 -10.91 28.47 20.64
CA ILE A 45 -10.05 27.50 21.33
C ILE A 45 -9.03 28.19 22.24
N GLY A 46 -8.64 29.42 21.90
CA GLY A 46 -7.74 30.25 22.69
C GLY A 46 -6.32 29.67 22.78
N ASP A 47 -5.59 29.99 23.85
CA ASP A 47 -4.29 29.39 24.11
C ASP A 47 -4.45 27.92 24.51
N LEU A 48 -3.79 27.03 23.76
CA LEU A 48 -3.77 25.58 24.02
C LEU A 48 -2.84 25.28 25.20
N SER A 49 -3.36 24.58 26.20
CA SER A 49 -2.54 24.01 27.27
C SER A 49 -1.74 22.80 26.77
N ASP A 50 -0.71 22.37 27.52
CA ASP A 50 0.07 21.16 27.21
C ASP A 50 -0.82 19.91 27.09
N ALA A 51 -1.89 19.83 27.91
CA ALA A 51 -2.87 18.76 27.85
C ALA A 51 -3.72 18.81 26.57
N ASP A 52 -4.14 20.01 26.16
CA ASP A 52 -4.86 20.21 24.90
C ASP A 52 -3.96 19.85 23.69
N ALA A 53 -2.68 20.23 23.75
CA ALA A 53 -1.70 19.92 22.70
C ALA A 53 -1.49 18.40 22.55
N LYS A 54 -1.39 17.65 23.66
CA LYS A 54 -1.33 16.18 23.63
C LYS A 54 -2.58 15.58 23.01
N TYR A 55 -3.76 16.08 23.39
CA TYR A 55 -5.04 15.59 22.86
C TYR A 55 -5.19 15.81 21.35
N VAL A 56 -4.75 16.96 20.85
CA VAL A 56 -4.73 17.27 19.40
C VAL A 56 -3.71 16.39 18.68
N ALA A 57 -2.52 16.19 19.25
CA ALA A 57 -1.51 15.33 18.67
C ALA A 57 -2.00 13.87 18.52
N ASP A 58 -2.71 13.34 19.52
CA ASP A 58 -3.31 11.99 19.46
C ASP A 58 -4.40 11.89 18.37
N GLY A 59 -5.21 12.96 18.21
CA GLY A 59 -6.18 13.03 17.11
C GLY A 59 -5.51 13.05 15.74
N MET A 60 -4.39 13.74 15.60
CA MET A 60 -3.61 13.78 14.36
C MET A 60 -2.99 12.41 14.04
N LEU A 61 -2.46 11.68 15.02
CA LEU A 61 -1.97 10.31 14.82
C LEU A 61 -3.08 9.38 14.30
N ALA A 62 -4.30 9.51 14.83
CA ALA A 62 -5.45 8.75 14.33
C ALA A 62 -5.75 9.05 12.86
N MET A 63 -5.71 10.33 12.48
CA MET A 63 -5.89 10.76 11.09
C MET A 63 -4.76 10.28 10.18
N MET A 64 -3.51 10.27 10.65
CA MET A 64 -2.36 9.73 9.91
C MET A 64 -2.52 8.24 9.64
N TYR A 65 -2.92 7.44 10.64
CA TYR A 65 -3.17 6.01 10.43
C TYR A 65 -4.26 5.80 9.37
N LEU A 66 -5.38 6.52 9.46
CA LEU A 66 -6.46 6.42 8.47
C LEU A 66 -5.96 6.78 7.07
N TYR A 67 -5.09 7.78 6.95
CA TYR A 67 -4.45 8.14 5.70
C TYR A 67 -3.55 7.02 5.15
N PHE A 68 -2.66 6.45 5.98
CA PHE A 68 -1.80 5.33 5.61
C PHE A 68 -2.60 4.09 5.20
N ASN A 69 -3.79 3.92 5.76
CA ASN A 69 -4.73 2.86 5.41
C ASN A 69 -5.60 3.16 4.16
N GLY A 70 -5.24 4.16 3.35
CA GLY A 70 -5.86 4.40 2.04
C GLY A 70 -7.07 5.33 2.04
N ASN A 71 -7.24 6.21 3.05
CA ASN A 71 -8.28 7.24 3.04
C ASN A 71 -7.79 8.56 2.42
N THR A 72 -8.73 9.43 2.02
CA THR A 72 -8.43 10.72 1.36
C THR A 72 -7.65 11.69 2.25
N THR A 73 -6.59 12.29 1.71
CA THR A 73 -5.78 13.33 2.37
C THR A 73 -6.63 14.45 2.96
N LEU A 74 -7.55 15.01 2.15
CA LEU A 74 -8.44 16.12 2.53
C LEU A 74 -9.40 15.78 3.68
N GLN A 75 -9.68 14.50 3.92
CA GLN A 75 -10.62 14.09 4.95
C GLN A 75 -9.95 13.49 6.19
N THR A 76 -8.63 13.32 6.15
CA THR A 76 -7.83 12.73 7.21
C THR A 76 -6.83 13.76 7.74
N VAL A 77 -5.58 13.71 7.30
CA VAL A 77 -4.47 14.54 7.78
C VAL A 77 -4.74 16.04 7.57
N TRP A 78 -5.37 16.41 6.45
CA TRP A 78 -5.69 17.80 6.12
C TRP A 78 -7.05 18.28 6.67
N SER A 79 -7.77 17.42 7.42
CA SER A 79 -8.97 17.82 8.17
C SER A 79 -8.63 18.65 9.43
N CYS A 80 -7.38 18.58 9.89
CA CYS A 80 -6.92 19.35 11.03
C CYS A 80 -6.82 20.84 10.65
N LEU A 81 -7.67 21.67 11.26
CA LEU A 81 -7.74 23.12 11.01
C LEU A 81 -6.41 23.84 11.29
N LEU A 82 -5.62 23.33 12.24
CA LEU A 82 -4.33 23.92 12.59
C LEU A 82 -3.28 23.76 11.47
N CYS A 83 -3.40 22.74 10.61
CA CYS A 83 -2.50 22.53 9.47
C CYS A 83 -2.63 23.64 8.42
N HIS A 84 -3.83 24.21 8.26
CA HIS A 84 -4.08 25.33 7.33
C HIS A 84 -3.41 26.63 7.80
N HIS A 85 -3.23 26.80 9.11
CA HIS A 85 -2.66 28.00 9.72
C HIS A 85 -1.61 27.67 10.78
N LEU A 86 -0.57 26.92 10.39
CA LEU A 86 0.55 26.58 11.26
C LEU A 86 1.23 27.81 11.91
N ASP A 87 1.18 28.97 11.24
CA ASP A 87 1.74 30.21 11.76
C ASP A 87 0.92 30.85 12.91
N ALA A 88 -0.37 30.50 13.02
CA ALA A 88 -1.22 30.93 14.13
C ALA A 88 -1.04 30.06 15.40
N VAL A 89 -0.42 28.88 15.28
CA VAL A 89 -0.18 27.97 16.41
C VAL A 89 0.93 28.53 17.32
N ARG A 90 0.55 28.95 18.53
CA ARG A 90 1.47 29.54 19.52
C ARG A 90 2.32 28.50 20.25
N HIS A 91 1.80 27.29 20.43
CA HIS A 91 2.51 26.21 21.11
C HIS A 91 3.61 25.65 20.19
N ALA A 92 4.88 25.87 20.55
CA ALA A 92 6.02 25.51 19.72
C ALA A 92 6.12 24.00 19.44
N GLY A 93 5.97 23.16 20.48
CA GLY A 93 5.95 21.71 20.32
C GLY A 93 4.85 21.20 19.39
N LEU A 94 3.60 21.67 19.54
CA LEU A 94 2.49 21.26 18.68
C LEU A 94 2.70 21.69 17.24
N LYS A 95 3.20 22.92 17.02
CA LYS A 95 3.53 23.41 15.68
C LYS A 95 4.58 22.53 15.00
N TYR A 96 5.62 22.13 15.72
CA TYR A 96 6.66 21.22 15.22
C TYR A 96 6.08 19.82 14.93
N PHE A 97 5.29 19.27 15.86
CA PHE A 97 4.64 17.97 15.70
C PHE A 97 3.73 17.90 14.46
N LEU A 98 2.85 18.90 14.26
CA LEU A 98 1.95 18.94 13.10
C LEU A 98 2.71 19.06 11.78
N ASN A 99 3.79 19.84 11.77
CA ASN A 99 4.68 19.98 10.63
C ASN A 99 5.32 18.63 10.27
N LEU A 100 5.85 17.91 11.26
CA LEU A 100 6.45 16.60 11.06
C LEU A 100 5.43 15.55 10.60
N ALA A 101 4.22 15.56 11.16
CA ALA A 101 3.12 14.70 10.73
C ALA A 101 2.75 14.87 9.25
N LEU A 102 2.73 16.12 8.75
CA LEU A 102 2.53 16.42 7.34
C LEU A 102 3.68 15.88 6.48
N ARG A 103 4.93 16.00 6.94
CA ARG A 103 6.11 15.48 6.21
C ARG A 103 6.10 13.96 6.10
N CYS A 104 5.81 13.25 7.20
CA CYS A 104 5.67 11.78 7.17
C CYS A 104 4.55 11.36 6.21
N SER A 105 3.44 12.11 6.18
CA SER A 105 2.34 11.88 5.24
C SER A 105 2.77 12.11 3.78
N GLY A 106 3.57 13.14 3.52
CA GLY A 106 4.18 13.40 2.21
C GLY A 106 5.11 12.28 1.75
N LEU A 107 6.00 11.80 2.62
CA LEU A 107 6.91 10.69 2.32
C LEU A 107 6.16 9.39 2.04
N ALA A 108 5.16 9.05 2.88
CA ALA A 108 4.31 7.88 2.66
C ALA A 108 3.59 7.94 1.30
N ARG A 109 3.13 9.12 0.90
CA ARG A 109 2.51 9.34 -0.41
C ARG A 109 3.49 9.10 -1.56
N GLU A 110 4.72 9.61 -1.46
CA GLU A 110 5.75 9.41 -2.48
C GLU A 110 6.09 7.92 -2.64
N ILE A 111 6.25 7.21 -1.52
CA ILE A 111 6.44 5.74 -1.50
C ILE A 111 5.28 5.03 -2.22
N MET A 112 4.04 5.40 -1.92
CA MET A 112 2.87 4.82 -2.60
C MET A 112 2.86 5.13 -4.10
N LEU A 113 3.22 6.35 -4.52
CA LEU A 113 3.27 6.75 -5.93
C LEU A 113 4.37 6.05 -6.74
N GLU A 114 5.50 5.73 -6.11
CA GLU A 114 6.60 5.02 -6.78
C GLU A 114 6.37 3.50 -6.85
N SER A 115 5.40 2.98 -6.08
CA SER A 115 5.07 1.56 -5.97
C SER A 115 3.96 1.10 -6.94
N ASP A 116 3.61 -0.20 -6.90
CA ASP A 116 2.52 -0.79 -7.68
C ASP A 116 1.10 -0.54 -7.09
N VAL A 117 0.96 0.35 -6.10
CA VAL A 117 -0.33 0.72 -5.50
C VAL A 117 -1.19 1.51 -6.50
N ILE A 118 -2.46 1.11 -6.66
CA ILE A 118 -3.35 1.72 -7.65
C ILE A 118 -4.05 2.94 -7.06
N ALA A 119 -3.78 4.11 -7.65
CA ALA A 119 -4.44 5.36 -7.28
C ALA A 119 -5.97 5.26 -7.39
N ASP A 120 -6.67 5.85 -6.43
CA ASP A 120 -8.13 5.91 -6.30
C ASP A 120 -8.87 4.58 -6.09
N GLU A 121 -8.14 3.47 -6.01
CA GLU A 121 -8.68 2.17 -5.60
C GLU A 121 -8.06 1.67 -4.30
N ASP A 122 -6.74 1.60 -4.25
CA ASP A 122 -6.01 1.22 -3.03
C ASP A 122 -5.85 2.42 -2.10
N ALA A 123 -5.51 3.59 -2.65
CA ALA A 123 -5.43 4.85 -1.92
C ALA A 123 -5.68 6.06 -2.85
N PRO A 124 -6.46 7.07 -2.45
CA PRO A 124 -6.58 8.35 -3.15
C PRO A 124 -5.33 9.20 -2.91
N LEU A 125 -4.39 9.17 -3.86
CA LEU A 125 -3.10 9.87 -3.76
C LEU A 125 -3.14 11.32 -4.26
N ALA A 126 -4.29 11.82 -4.71
CA ALA A 126 -4.44 13.20 -5.13
C ALA A 126 -4.42 14.15 -3.91
N LEU A 127 -3.62 15.21 -3.98
CA LEU A 127 -3.52 16.21 -2.91
C LEU A 127 -4.67 17.22 -2.93
N LEU A 128 -5.20 17.52 -4.13
CA LEU A 128 -6.37 18.41 -4.28
C LEU A 128 -6.19 19.72 -3.51
N GLY A 129 -5.03 20.38 -3.66
CA GLY A 129 -4.73 21.65 -2.97
C GLY A 129 -4.12 21.52 -1.56
N ALA A 130 -4.07 20.32 -0.97
CA ALA A 130 -3.35 20.09 0.29
C ALA A 130 -1.83 20.27 0.12
N ASP A 131 -1.20 20.87 1.12
CA ASP A 131 0.25 21.05 1.18
C ASP A 131 0.86 20.07 2.19
N LEU A 132 1.51 19.03 1.68
CA LEU A 132 2.26 18.05 2.48
C LEU A 132 3.78 18.29 2.41
N GLU A 133 4.23 19.45 1.91
CA GLU A 133 5.65 19.85 1.88
C GLU A 133 5.93 20.93 2.93
N PRO A 134 5.97 20.56 4.22
CA PRO A 134 6.04 21.55 5.28
C PRO A 134 7.40 22.28 5.33
N LYS A 135 7.36 23.53 5.82
CA LYS A 135 8.56 24.35 6.07
C LYS A 135 9.46 23.69 7.12
N LYS A 136 10.78 23.63 6.89
CA LYS A 136 11.75 23.21 7.91
C LYS A 136 11.67 24.10 9.14
N LEU A 137 11.27 23.54 10.27
CA LEU A 137 11.22 24.20 11.57
C LEU A 137 12.41 23.78 12.44
N PRO A 138 12.89 24.63 13.36
CA PRO A 138 13.92 24.24 14.32
C PRO A 138 13.36 23.17 15.28
N VAL A 139 14.20 22.21 15.64
CA VAL A 139 13.85 21.14 16.60
C VAL A 139 13.46 21.75 17.95
N VAL A 140 12.34 21.30 18.50
CA VAL A 140 11.83 21.78 19.79
C VAL A 140 11.71 20.60 20.76
N THR A 141 12.41 20.69 21.89
CA THR A 141 12.17 19.80 23.04
C THR A 141 11.07 20.39 23.91
N ASP A 142 9.90 19.73 23.95
CA ASP A 142 8.70 20.23 24.63
C ASP A 142 7.93 19.10 25.34
N CYS A 143 6.78 19.40 25.96
CA CYS A 143 5.86 18.47 26.61
C CYS A 143 5.35 17.33 25.70
N LEU A 144 5.49 17.49 24.37
CA LEU A 144 5.19 16.49 23.34
C LEU A 144 6.39 15.60 22.98
N GLY A 145 7.52 15.70 23.69
CA GLY A 145 8.80 15.07 23.31
C GLY A 145 8.71 13.60 22.92
N GLY A 146 7.90 12.78 23.59
CA GLY A 146 7.70 11.37 23.22
C GLY A 146 6.99 11.18 21.85
N ARG A 147 5.96 12.00 21.58
CA ARG A 147 5.21 11.98 20.30
C ARG A 147 6.01 12.59 19.15
N ILE A 148 6.82 13.60 19.46
CA ILE A 148 7.76 14.19 18.51
C ILE A 148 8.82 13.16 18.12
N ALA A 149 9.46 12.51 19.11
CA ALA A 149 10.44 11.47 18.85
C ALA A 149 9.86 10.34 18.00
N LEU A 150 8.62 9.89 18.28
CA LEU A 150 7.93 8.90 17.44
C LEU A 150 7.87 9.32 15.96
N LEU A 151 7.49 10.57 15.69
CA LEU A 151 7.39 11.04 14.31
C LEU A 151 8.77 11.29 13.66
N GLU A 152 9.80 11.62 14.44
CA GLU A 152 11.17 11.78 13.93
C GLU A 152 11.74 10.42 13.50
N GLU A 153 11.56 9.38 14.32
CA GLU A 153 11.95 8.01 13.97
C GLU A 153 11.13 7.49 12.77
N LEU A 154 9.83 7.82 12.70
CA LEU A 154 8.98 7.44 11.57
C LEU A 154 9.42 8.15 10.27
N GLU A 155 9.79 9.44 10.36
CA GLU A 155 10.32 10.19 9.23
C GLU A 155 11.62 9.54 8.73
N GLU A 156 12.55 9.22 9.63
CA GLU A 156 13.81 8.56 9.28
C GLU A 156 13.57 7.20 8.62
N MET A 157 12.62 6.40 9.13
CA MET A 157 12.24 5.12 8.53
C MET A 157 11.70 5.28 7.10
N LEU A 158 10.78 6.23 6.88
CA LEU A 158 10.18 6.49 5.57
C LEU A 158 11.21 7.07 4.59
N GLU A 159 12.09 7.97 5.03
CA GLU A 159 13.20 8.47 4.21
C GLU A 159 14.19 7.35 3.86
N CYS A 160 14.48 6.45 4.79
CA CYS A 160 15.32 5.30 4.54
C CYS A 160 14.69 4.40 3.47
N VAL A 161 13.38 4.10 3.55
CA VAL A 161 12.67 3.33 2.53
C VAL A 161 12.76 4.00 1.16
N LYS A 162 12.51 5.30 1.09
CA LYS A 162 12.52 6.06 -0.18
C LYS A 162 13.91 6.15 -0.80
N ASN A 163 14.94 6.40 0.00
CA ASN A 163 16.29 6.69 -0.49
C ASN A 163 17.17 5.46 -0.67
N SER A 164 16.87 4.34 0.00
CA SER A 164 17.76 3.18 0.06
C SER A 164 17.78 2.37 -1.24
N LYS A 165 18.44 2.86 -2.28
CA LYS A 165 18.75 2.02 -3.45
C LYS A 165 19.74 0.88 -3.16
N ASN A 166 20.45 0.86 -2.01
CA ASN A 166 21.48 -0.16 -1.74
C ASN A 166 21.88 -0.41 -0.26
N GLU A 167 21.47 0.41 0.72
CA GLU A 167 21.76 0.13 2.14
C GLU A 167 20.44 -0.07 2.90
N GLY A 168 20.17 -1.32 3.24
CA GLY A 168 18.85 -1.74 3.73
C GLY A 168 18.44 -1.02 5.00
N CYS A 169 17.25 -0.40 4.96
CA CYS A 169 16.49 -0.11 6.17
C CYS A 169 16.37 -1.41 6.96
N LYS A 170 16.96 -1.42 8.16
CA LYS A 170 17.00 -2.60 9.01
C LYS A 170 15.77 -2.63 9.88
N LYS A 171 15.35 -3.84 10.28
CA LYS A 171 14.32 -4.04 11.30
C LYS A 171 14.55 -3.19 12.56
N THR A 172 15.82 -2.93 12.91
CA THR A 172 16.20 -2.08 14.03
C THR A 172 15.56 -0.69 13.99
N VAL A 173 15.40 -0.09 12.81
CA VAL A 173 14.76 1.23 12.66
C VAL A 173 13.26 1.13 12.98
N VAL A 174 12.61 0.03 12.59
CA VAL A 174 11.20 -0.20 12.93
C VAL A 174 11.02 -0.47 14.43
N ASP A 175 11.94 -1.23 15.04
CA ASP A 175 11.94 -1.49 16.48
C ASP A 175 12.10 -0.18 17.27
N GLU A 176 12.93 0.76 16.79
CA GLU A 176 13.10 2.10 17.39
C GLU A 176 11.80 2.93 17.33
N VAL A 177 11.07 2.88 16.21
CA VAL A 177 9.76 3.53 16.06
C VAL A 177 8.72 2.89 16.98
N LEU A 178 8.69 1.56 17.09
CA LEU A 178 7.79 0.82 18.00
C LEU A 178 8.06 1.17 19.47
N ASP A 179 9.33 1.23 19.87
CA ASP A 179 9.75 1.64 21.21
C ASP A 179 9.36 3.11 21.49
N ALA A 180 9.44 3.98 20.48
CA ALA A 180 8.96 5.36 20.58
C ALA A 180 7.43 5.44 20.72
N LEU A 181 6.68 4.60 20.00
CA LEU A 181 5.22 4.53 20.06
C LEU A 181 4.74 4.11 21.45
N GLN A 182 5.35 3.05 22.01
CA GLN A 182 5.02 2.58 23.35
C GLN A 182 5.29 3.67 24.41
N ARG A 183 6.42 4.38 24.31
CA ARG A 183 6.74 5.51 25.18
C ARG A 183 5.72 6.65 25.06
N ALA A 184 5.25 6.95 23.84
CA ALA A 184 4.26 7.99 23.60
C ALA A 184 2.86 7.62 24.14
N GLY A 185 2.46 6.35 24.00
CA GLY A 185 1.14 5.84 24.42
C GLY A 185 0.94 5.77 25.94
N HIS A 186 2.01 5.61 26.73
CA HIS A 186 1.95 5.59 28.20
C HIS A 186 1.54 6.93 28.84
N ASP A 187 1.57 8.01 28.08
CA ASP A 187 1.46 9.39 28.54
C ASP A 187 0.06 9.99 28.36
N GLY A 188 -0.97 9.13 28.26
CA GLY A 188 -2.36 9.51 28.00
C GLY A 188 -2.92 10.50 29.01
N VAL A 189 -3.00 11.77 28.63
CA VAL A 189 -3.61 12.82 29.46
C VAL A 189 -5.09 12.89 29.12
N LEU A 190 -5.94 12.57 30.09
CA LEU A 190 -7.36 12.85 30.00
C LEU A 190 -7.57 14.36 30.18
N VAL A 191 -8.12 15.02 29.17
CA VAL A 191 -8.66 16.37 29.35
C VAL A 191 -9.90 16.23 30.24
N ASP A 192 -9.87 16.68 31.48
CA ASP A 192 -10.91 16.39 32.48
C ASP A 192 -12.30 16.98 32.14
N GLU A 193 -12.35 17.99 31.27
CA GLU A 193 -13.60 18.65 30.86
C GLU A 193 -14.15 18.12 29.54
N GLU A 194 -15.32 17.47 29.58
CA GLU A 194 -16.03 16.94 28.39
C GLU A 194 -16.34 18.04 27.36
N GLU A 195 -16.65 19.24 27.81
CA GLU A 195 -16.92 20.38 26.93
C GLU A 195 -15.65 20.85 26.20
N ARG A 196 -14.49 20.82 26.87
CA ARG A 196 -13.21 21.12 26.25
C ARG A 196 -12.83 20.07 25.20
N ARG A 197 -13.10 18.79 25.45
CA ARG A 197 -12.92 17.72 24.44
C ARG A 197 -13.74 17.96 23.18
N LYS A 198 -15.03 18.31 23.34
CA LYS A 198 -15.91 18.65 22.20
C LYS A 198 -15.40 19.85 21.41
N GLN A 199 -14.80 20.84 22.07
CA GLN A 199 -14.16 21.97 21.39
C GLN A 199 -12.93 21.54 20.60
N LEU A 200 -12.08 20.70 21.17
CA LEU A 200 -10.88 20.18 20.50
C LEU A 200 -11.21 19.22 19.36
N ASP A 201 -12.29 18.43 19.46
CA ASP A 201 -12.75 17.57 18.38
C ASP A 201 -13.18 18.39 17.14
N ARG A 202 -13.68 19.61 17.33
CA ARG A 202 -14.01 20.53 16.22
C ARG A 202 -12.78 21.04 15.47
N LEU A 203 -11.56 20.79 15.95
CA LEU A 203 -10.33 21.06 15.18
C LEU A 203 -10.15 20.09 14.01
N PHE A 204 -10.88 18.97 13.99
CA PHE A 204 -10.84 18.00 12.91
C PHE A 204 -12.16 18.07 12.15
N ASP A 205 -12.17 18.87 11.09
CA ASP A 205 -13.37 19.06 10.27
C ASP A 205 -13.00 19.04 8.79
N ALA A 206 -13.38 17.96 8.11
CA ALA A 206 -13.15 17.80 6.69
C ALA A 206 -13.98 18.76 5.81
N SER A 207 -15.05 19.37 6.36
CA SER A 207 -15.93 20.26 5.60
C SER A 207 -15.21 21.53 5.11
N ILE A 208 -14.10 21.92 5.75
CA ILE A 208 -13.29 23.05 5.31
C ILE A 208 -12.72 22.85 3.90
N ASN A 209 -12.47 21.60 3.54
CA ASN A 209 -11.85 21.22 2.27
C ASN A 209 -12.89 21.00 1.15
N ASN A 210 -14.18 21.24 1.41
CA ASN A 210 -15.25 21.02 0.43
C ASN A 210 -15.07 21.82 -0.86
N ASN A 211 -14.41 22.98 -0.80
CA ASN A 211 -14.12 23.79 -1.98
C ASN A 211 -13.00 23.21 -2.85
N ASP A 212 -12.06 22.49 -2.24
CA ASP A 212 -10.90 21.91 -2.92
C ASP A 212 -11.14 20.45 -3.34
N MET A 213 -12.14 19.80 -2.75
CA MET A 213 -12.59 18.48 -3.15
C MET A 213 -13.15 18.51 -4.58
N PRO A 214 -12.87 17.47 -5.39
CA PRO A 214 -13.50 17.34 -6.68
C PRO A 214 -15.01 17.23 -6.51
N PRO A 215 -15.77 17.70 -7.52
CA PRO A 215 -17.21 17.60 -7.50
C PRO A 215 -17.63 16.11 -7.43
N GLY A 216 -18.02 15.66 -6.24
CA GLY A 216 -18.51 14.30 -5.99
C GLY A 216 -19.23 14.17 -4.66
N PRO A 217 -19.91 13.04 -4.41
CA PRO A 217 -20.59 12.80 -3.15
C PRO A 217 -19.58 12.82 -1.98
N PRO A 218 -19.96 13.35 -0.81
CA PRO A 218 -19.06 13.45 0.33
C PRO A 218 -18.66 12.04 0.78
N ARG A 219 -17.37 11.70 0.64
CA ARG A 219 -16.82 10.44 1.14
C ARG A 219 -16.87 10.45 2.67
N GLN A 220 -17.29 9.37 3.29
CA GLN A 220 -17.30 9.24 4.75
C GLN A 220 -16.04 8.51 5.19
N VAL A 221 -15.21 9.18 6.00
CA VAL A 221 -14.03 8.55 6.62
C VAL A 221 -14.49 7.83 7.89
N PRO A 222 -14.00 6.60 8.16
CA PRO A 222 -14.29 5.90 9.40
C PRO A 222 -13.83 6.71 10.62
N SER A 223 -14.64 6.76 11.67
CA SER A 223 -14.22 7.33 12.94
C SER A 223 -13.28 6.35 13.66
N LEU A 224 -12.07 6.80 14.00
CA LEU A 224 -11.11 6.04 14.80
C LEU A 224 -10.99 6.68 16.18
N SER A 225 -11.08 5.88 17.24
CA SER A 225 -10.84 6.38 18.58
C SER A 225 -9.34 6.64 18.78
N ARG A 226 -9.00 7.58 19.67
CA ARG A 226 -7.60 7.93 19.94
C ARG A 226 -6.83 6.81 20.62
N GLU A 227 -7.51 5.97 21.40
CA GLU A 227 -6.91 4.78 22.02
C GLU A 227 -6.64 3.70 20.96
N ASP A 228 -7.59 3.48 20.06
CA ASP A 228 -7.44 2.54 18.94
C ASP A 228 -6.40 3.01 17.92
N ALA A 229 -6.11 4.31 17.86
CA ALA A 229 -5.09 4.85 16.97
C ALA A 229 -3.70 4.31 17.28
N TYR A 230 -3.34 4.21 18.57
CA TYR A 230 -2.05 3.67 18.98
C TYR A 230 -1.93 2.17 18.70
N SER A 231 -2.98 1.38 19.00
CA SER A 231 -2.99 -0.05 18.70
C SER A 231 -2.99 -0.33 17.19
N SER A 232 -3.70 0.49 16.41
CA SER A 232 -3.72 0.38 14.95
C SER A 232 -2.38 0.77 14.33
N MET A 233 -1.72 1.80 14.86
CA MET A 233 -0.38 2.19 14.43
C MET A 233 0.66 1.12 14.80
N ASP A 234 0.56 0.53 15.99
CA ASP A 234 1.40 -0.58 16.43
C ASP A 234 1.26 -1.80 15.50
N SER A 235 0.03 -2.14 15.11
CA SER A 235 -0.24 -3.18 14.10
C SER A 235 0.40 -2.86 12.76
N LEU A 236 0.23 -1.63 12.24
CA LEU A 236 0.83 -1.19 10.98
C LEU A 236 2.36 -1.29 11.02
N LEU A 237 2.99 -0.80 12.09
CA LEU A 237 4.45 -0.85 12.24
C LEU A 237 4.96 -2.28 12.42
N THR A 238 4.22 -3.14 13.11
CA THR A 238 4.53 -4.57 13.23
C THR A 238 4.47 -5.26 11.88
N ASP A 239 3.46 -4.96 11.06
CA ASP A 239 3.31 -5.48 9.70
C ASP A 239 4.48 -5.01 8.79
N ILE A 240 4.91 -3.75 8.93
CA ILE A 240 6.12 -3.21 8.28
C ILE A 240 7.38 -3.95 8.77
N GLY A 241 7.52 -4.19 10.08
CA GLY A 241 8.64 -4.92 10.65
C GLY A 241 8.72 -6.36 10.15
N TYR A 242 7.58 -7.05 10.06
CA TYR A 242 7.46 -8.37 9.46
C TYR A 242 7.89 -8.36 7.99
N ALA A 243 7.48 -7.35 7.22
CA ALA A 243 7.90 -7.18 5.83
C ALA A 243 9.43 -7.08 5.70
N PHE A 244 10.10 -6.24 6.51
CA PHE A 244 11.57 -6.13 6.48
C PHE A 244 12.28 -7.43 6.85
N GLU A 245 11.80 -8.10 7.90
CA GLU A 245 12.38 -9.37 8.34
C GLU A 245 12.18 -10.47 7.30
N GLY A 246 10.97 -10.58 6.74
CA GLY A 246 10.64 -11.52 5.68
C GLY A 246 11.56 -11.35 4.47
N LEU A 247 11.68 -10.12 3.97
CA LEU A 247 12.55 -9.80 2.81
C LEU A 247 14.02 -10.19 3.05
N SER A 248 14.53 -10.02 4.28
CA SER A 248 15.93 -10.39 4.61
C SER A 248 16.19 -11.89 4.66
N ARG A 249 15.13 -12.71 4.81
CA ARG A 249 15.21 -14.18 4.92
C ARG A 249 15.00 -14.89 3.58
N ILE A 250 14.73 -14.15 2.51
CA ILE A 250 14.51 -14.72 1.19
C ILE A 250 15.86 -15.15 0.61
N THR A 251 16.10 -16.45 0.61
CA THR A 251 17.30 -17.08 0.04
C THR A 251 17.00 -18.07 -1.09
N SER A 252 15.72 -18.39 -1.30
CA SER A 252 15.24 -19.31 -2.33
C SER A 252 13.95 -18.79 -2.94
N LEU A 253 13.60 -19.28 -4.13
CA LEU A 253 12.31 -18.98 -4.75
C LEU A 253 11.14 -19.50 -3.89
N ASP A 254 11.29 -20.67 -3.27
CA ASP A 254 10.27 -21.22 -2.36
C ASP A 254 10.03 -20.27 -1.18
N ASN A 255 11.08 -19.72 -0.56
CA ASN A 255 10.94 -18.76 0.53
C ASN A 255 10.20 -17.48 0.08
N LEU A 256 10.46 -17.03 -1.15
CA LEU A 256 9.74 -15.89 -1.73
C LEU A 256 8.26 -16.23 -1.92
N GLU A 257 7.93 -17.42 -2.43
CA GLU A 257 6.53 -17.85 -2.62
C GLU A 257 5.78 -17.95 -1.30
N HIS A 258 6.38 -18.59 -0.28
CA HIS A 258 5.77 -18.69 1.05
C HIS A 258 5.58 -17.32 1.68
N PHE A 259 6.56 -16.41 1.55
CA PHE A 259 6.43 -15.05 2.06
C PHE A 259 5.28 -14.29 1.37
N LEU A 260 5.13 -14.43 0.06
CA LEU A 260 4.04 -13.80 -0.68
C LEU A 260 2.67 -14.43 -0.33
N GLU A 261 2.60 -15.73 -0.08
CA GLU A 261 1.38 -16.40 0.38
C GLU A 261 0.99 -15.95 1.80
N ASP A 262 1.94 -15.89 2.73
CA ASP A 262 1.71 -15.39 4.09
C ASP A 262 1.18 -13.94 4.05
N LEU A 263 1.78 -13.09 3.21
CA LEU A 263 1.33 -11.71 3.03
C LEU A 263 -0.09 -11.62 2.47
N ARG A 264 -0.50 -12.54 1.57
CA ARG A 264 -1.85 -12.54 0.99
C ARG A 264 -2.93 -12.80 2.04
N HIS A 265 -2.66 -13.68 3.00
CA HIS A 265 -3.59 -14.06 4.05
C HIS A 265 -3.52 -13.18 5.32
N GLY A 266 -2.46 -12.37 5.47
CA GLY A 266 -2.26 -11.48 6.62
C GLY A 266 -2.95 -10.11 6.51
N SER A 267 -2.96 -9.37 7.63
CA SER A 267 -3.44 -7.97 7.72
C SER A 267 -2.67 -7.02 6.81
N ALA A 268 -1.39 -7.30 6.58
CA ALA A 268 -0.50 -6.57 5.67
C ALA A 268 -1.03 -6.50 4.22
N SER A 269 -1.86 -7.46 3.80
CA SER A 269 -2.51 -7.51 2.47
C SER A 269 -3.43 -6.31 2.22
N GLU A 270 -4.06 -5.80 3.27
CA GLU A 270 -5.10 -4.77 3.16
C GLU A 270 -4.51 -3.36 3.21
N GLN A 271 -3.37 -3.19 3.88
CA GLN A 271 -2.75 -1.90 4.12
C GLN A 271 -1.93 -1.42 2.90
N PRO A 272 -2.32 -0.33 2.22
CA PRO A 272 -1.63 0.12 1.00
C PRO A 272 -0.16 0.51 1.24
N LEU A 273 0.14 1.13 2.38
CA LEU A 273 1.51 1.57 2.70
C LEU A 273 2.46 0.37 2.84
N VAL A 274 2.03 -0.71 3.51
CA VAL A 274 2.85 -1.91 3.70
C VAL A 274 3.14 -2.57 2.35
N ARG A 275 2.13 -2.71 1.49
CA ARG A 275 2.30 -3.22 0.13
C ARG A 275 3.24 -2.36 -0.71
N ALA A 276 3.15 -1.03 -0.60
CA ALA A 276 4.03 -0.10 -1.28
C ALA A 276 5.50 -0.29 -0.86
N ILE A 277 5.74 -0.36 0.45
CA ILE A 277 7.07 -0.59 1.01
C ILE A 277 7.62 -1.93 0.52
N ILE A 278 6.86 -3.03 0.61
CA ILE A 278 7.31 -4.35 0.16
C ILE A 278 7.63 -4.34 -1.34
N SER A 279 6.76 -3.75 -2.17
CA SER A 279 6.95 -3.69 -3.63
C SER A 279 8.26 -2.99 -4.01
N LEU A 280 8.55 -1.83 -3.40
CA LEU A 280 9.79 -1.10 -3.64
C LEU A 280 11.00 -1.89 -3.15
N ARG A 281 10.94 -2.41 -1.91
CA ARG A 281 12.10 -3.08 -1.29
C ARG A 281 12.43 -4.40 -1.93
N LEU A 282 11.44 -5.21 -2.32
CA LEU A 282 11.65 -6.52 -2.94
C LEU A 282 12.53 -6.43 -4.20
N MET A 283 12.34 -5.37 -4.99
CA MET A 283 13.09 -5.15 -6.22
C MET A 283 14.55 -4.75 -5.98
N ASP A 284 14.84 -4.15 -4.82
CA ASP A 284 16.17 -3.65 -4.47
C ASP A 284 16.97 -4.66 -3.62
N THR A 285 16.31 -5.44 -2.75
CA THR A 285 16.99 -6.29 -1.77
C THR A 285 17.26 -7.71 -2.26
N VAL A 286 16.41 -8.24 -3.12
CA VAL A 286 16.44 -9.65 -3.51
C VAL A 286 17.02 -9.80 -4.90
N ASP A 287 18.11 -10.57 -5.03
CA ASP A 287 18.65 -10.97 -6.33
C ASP A 287 17.77 -12.07 -6.94
N VAL A 288 16.71 -11.64 -7.65
CA VAL A 288 15.76 -12.55 -8.29
C VAL A 288 16.44 -13.45 -9.33
N GLU A 289 17.52 -12.98 -9.97
CA GLU A 289 18.26 -13.80 -10.94
C GLU A 289 18.93 -14.99 -10.27
N ALA A 290 19.57 -14.77 -9.11
CA ALA A 290 20.14 -15.85 -8.30
C ALA A 290 19.07 -16.84 -7.85
N LEU A 291 17.93 -16.37 -7.35
CA LEU A 291 16.83 -17.24 -6.90
C LEU A 291 16.27 -18.11 -8.03
N VAL A 292 16.11 -17.54 -9.23
CA VAL A 292 15.61 -18.28 -10.40
C VAL A 292 16.62 -19.33 -10.85
N LYS A 293 17.92 -19.03 -10.85
CA LYS A 293 18.95 -20.03 -11.18
C LYS A 293 18.92 -21.20 -10.20
N ASP A 294 18.92 -20.91 -8.90
CA ASP A 294 18.90 -21.93 -7.85
C ASP A 294 17.66 -22.83 -7.96
N SER A 295 16.50 -22.23 -8.27
CA SER A 295 15.26 -22.96 -8.52
C SER A 295 15.32 -23.82 -9.80
N LEU A 296 15.87 -23.30 -10.90
CA LEU A 296 16.03 -24.08 -12.12
C LEU A 296 16.98 -25.27 -11.93
N GLU A 297 18.05 -25.08 -11.15
CA GLU A 297 19.00 -26.13 -10.81
C GLU A 297 18.38 -27.23 -9.95
N SER A 298 17.48 -26.88 -9.01
CA SER A 298 16.72 -27.86 -8.22
C SER A 298 15.76 -28.69 -9.09
N PHE A 299 15.24 -28.13 -10.18
CA PHE A 299 14.44 -28.82 -11.20
C PHE A 299 15.29 -29.63 -12.19
N GLY A 300 16.61 -29.66 -12.03
CA GLY A 300 17.52 -30.51 -12.81
C GLY A 300 18.15 -29.83 -14.03
N VAL A 301 18.08 -28.50 -14.13
CA VAL A 301 18.83 -27.74 -15.12
C VAL A 301 20.32 -27.73 -14.74
N PRO A 302 21.26 -28.07 -15.64
CA PRO A 302 22.69 -28.08 -15.30
C PRO A 302 23.24 -26.68 -14.99
N SER A 303 23.95 -26.50 -13.87
CA SER A 303 24.56 -25.21 -13.47
C SER A 303 25.57 -24.67 -14.50
N ASP A 304 26.21 -25.57 -15.26
CA ASP A 304 27.15 -25.20 -16.33
C ASP A 304 26.47 -24.47 -17.51
N LEU A 305 25.15 -24.59 -17.65
CA LEU A 305 24.37 -23.98 -18.74
C LEU A 305 24.62 -22.48 -18.84
N TRP A 306 24.61 -21.80 -17.68
CA TRP A 306 24.72 -20.35 -17.57
C TRP A 306 26.08 -19.81 -17.99
N THR A 307 27.11 -20.66 -17.98
CA THR A 307 28.49 -20.28 -18.35
C THR A 307 28.88 -20.78 -19.73
N ALA A 308 28.53 -22.03 -20.06
CA ALA A 308 28.93 -22.69 -21.30
C ALA A 308 28.08 -22.29 -22.52
N HIS A 309 26.81 -21.96 -22.32
CA HIS A 309 25.86 -21.64 -23.40
C HIS A 309 25.17 -20.29 -23.17
N ARG A 310 25.97 -19.27 -22.85
CA ARG A 310 25.48 -17.93 -22.51
C ARG A 310 24.63 -17.31 -23.62
N ASP A 311 25.04 -17.45 -24.88
CA ASP A 311 24.40 -16.82 -26.04
C ASP A 311 22.93 -17.24 -26.25
N ILE A 312 22.52 -18.38 -25.68
CA ILE A 312 21.16 -18.93 -25.83
C ILE A 312 20.41 -18.85 -24.50
N SER A 313 21.10 -19.07 -23.37
CA SER A 313 20.50 -19.13 -22.04
C SER A 313 20.17 -17.75 -21.46
N THR A 314 20.85 -16.68 -21.86
CA THR A 314 20.63 -15.33 -21.29
C THR A 314 19.22 -14.81 -21.54
N ASP A 315 18.68 -15.00 -22.75
CA ASP A 315 17.37 -14.45 -23.10
C ASP A 315 16.25 -15.20 -22.38
N VAL A 316 16.37 -16.53 -22.27
CA VAL A 316 15.38 -17.34 -21.55
C VAL A 316 15.45 -17.06 -20.05
N LEU A 317 16.66 -16.98 -19.48
CA LEU A 317 16.85 -16.63 -18.07
C LEU A 317 16.28 -15.24 -17.77
N ALA A 318 16.59 -14.23 -18.59
CA ALA A 318 16.05 -12.88 -18.41
C ALA A 318 14.52 -12.86 -18.45
N ASN A 319 13.91 -13.67 -19.33
CA ASN A 319 12.46 -13.81 -19.36
C ASN A 319 11.89 -14.54 -18.13
N CYS A 320 12.55 -15.58 -17.62
CA CYS A 320 12.16 -16.22 -16.36
C CYS A 320 12.22 -15.24 -15.19
N VAL A 321 13.30 -14.47 -15.07
CA VAL A 321 13.47 -13.43 -14.04
C VAL A 321 12.37 -12.38 -14.14
N ARG A 322 12.11 -11.87 -15.35
CA ARG A 322 11.03 -10.91 -15.60
C ARG A 322 9.67 -11.47 -15.19
N LEU A 323 9.41 -12.74 -15.50
CA LEU A 323 8.15 -13.41 -15.18
C LEU A 323 7.99 -13.59 -13.66
N THR A 324 9.05 -13.98 -12.95
CA THR A 324 9.06 -14.08 -11.49
C THR A 324 8.85 -12.71 -10.82
N GLN A 325 9.49 -11.65 -11.33
CA GLN A 325 9.24 -10.29 -10.84
C GLN A 325 7.79 -9.85 -11.07
N LEU A 326 7.24 -10.12 -12.25
CA LEU A 326 5.87 -9.78 -12.59
C LEU A 326 4.84 -10.57 -11.75
N ARG A 327 5.13 -11.85 -11.49
CA ARG A 327 4.39 -12.68 -10.54
C ARG A 327 4.40 -12.04 -9.16
N ALA A 328 5.58 -11.74 -8.61
CA ALA A 328 5.69 -11.16 -7.27
C ALA A 328 4.93 -9.83 -7.15
N ARG A 329 5.11 -8.91 -8.11
CA ARG A 329 4.34 -7.65 -8.15
C ARG A 329 2.84 -7.86 -8.23
N THR A 330 2.41 -8.90 -8.95
CA THR A 330 0.98 -9.21 -9.06
C THR A 330 0.41 -9.71 -7.75
N LEU A 331 1.13 -10.58 -7.03
CA LEU A 331 0.71 -11.11 -5.73
C LEU A 331 0.74 -10.05 -4.61
N LEU A 332 1.49 -8.95 -4.80
CA LEU A 332 1.48 -7.79 -3.91
C LEU A 332 0.33 -6.80 -4.16
N LYS A 333 -0.55 -7.05 -5.14
CA LYS A 333 -1.74 -6.21 -5.37
C LYS A 333 -2.85 -6.57 -4.37
N SER A 334 -3.89 -5.74 -4.28
CA SER A 334 -5.12 -6.10 -3.56
C SER A 334 -5.77 -7.36 -4.15
N ARG A 335 -6.49 -8.14 -3.34
CA ARG A 335 -7.08 -9.45 -3.74
C ARG A 335 -7.90 -9.37 -5.03
N SER A 336 -8.77 -8.37 -5.16
CA SER A 336 -9.55 -8.12 -6.38
C SER A 336 -8.68 -7.82 -7.60
N ARG A 337 -7.52 -7.21 -7.41
CA ARG A 337 -6.57 -6.91 -8.49
C ARG A 337 -5.64 -8.06 -8.82
N GLN A 338 -5.32 -8.91 -7.85
CA GLN A 338 -4.69 -10.21 -8.10
C GLN A 338 -5.56 -11.00 -9.07
N HIS A 339 -6.84 -11.20 -8.75
CA HIS A 339 -7.83 -11.92 -9.57
C HIS A 339 -7.92 -11.36 -11.01
N ARG A 340 -7.96 -10.04 -11.16
CA ARG A 340 -7.99 -9.41 -12.51
C ARG A 340 -6.67 -9.50 -13.29
N SER A 341 -5.54 -9.71 -12.61
CA SER A 341 -4.20 -9.63 -13.20
C SER A 341 -3.61 -11.00 -13.53
N ILE A 342 -3.84 -12.01 -12.69
CA ILE A 342 -3.30 -13.37 -12.87
C ILE A 342 -3.69 -13.96 -14.23
N PRO A 343 -4.95 -13.89 -14.70
CA PRO A 343 -5.32 -14.42 -16.02
C PRO A 343 -4.56 -13.76 -17.17
N LYS A 344 -4.07 -12.52 -16.99
CA LYS A 344 -3.26 -11.82 -18.00
C LYS A 344 -1.81 -12.31 -18.04
N LEU A 345 -1.33 -12.96 -16.98
CA LEU A 345 0.00 -13.57 -16.94
C LEU A 345 0.03 -14.94 -17.61
N ILE A 346 -1.08 -15.67 -17.64
CA ILE A 346 -1.14 -17.03 -18.20
C ILE A 346 -0.63 -17.10 -19.66
N PRO A 347 -0.97 -16.17 -20.57
CA PRO A 347 -0.38 -16.15 -21.91
C PRO A 347 1.15 -15.98 -21.92
N GLU A 348 1.72 -15.23 -20.97
CA GLU A 348 3.17 -15.10 -20.85
C GLU A 348 3.83 -16.41 -20.38
N TYR A 349 3.18 -17.13 -19.46
CA TYR A 349 3.62 -18.47 -19.06
C TYR A 349 3.54 -19.46 -20.22
N ASN A 350 2.48 -19.42 -21.05
CA ASN A 350 2.36 -20.27 -22.24
C ASN A 350 3.48 -20.00 -23.27
N PHE A 351 3.82 -18.72 -23.46
CA PHE A 351 4.97 -18.34 -24.28
C PHE A 351 6.27 -18.90 -23.70
N MET A 352 6.46 -18.80 -22.39
CA MET A 352 7.64 -19.34 -21.71
C MET A 352 7.70 -20.86 -21.72
N GLN A 353 6.58 -21.58 -21.70
CA GLN A 353 6.56 -23.03 -21.89
C GLN A 353 7.09 -23.42 -23.28
N THR A 354 6.75 -22.64 -24.31
CA THR A 354 7.24 -22.87 -25.68
C THR A 354 8.76 -22.63 -25.76
N GLN A 355 9.25 -21.56 -25.14
CA GLN A 355 10.68 -21.28 -25.03
C GLN A 355 11.41 -22.35 -24.22
N GLY A 356 10.83 -22.79 -23.11
CA GLY A 356 11.35 -23.84 -22.24
C GLY A 356 11.48 -25.17 -22.97
N LEU A 357 10.50 -25.53 -23.81
CA LEU A 357 10.57 -26.72 -24.65
C LEU A 357 11.75 -26.66 -25.64
N GLY A 358 11.95 -25.52 -26.31
CA GLY A 358 13.09 -25.33 -27.21
C GLY A 358 14.44 -25.40 -26.48
N MET A 359 14.49 -24.89 -25.24
CA MET A 359 15.68 -25.01 -24.38
C MET A 359 15.92 -26.46 -23.95
N ASP A 360 14.88 -27.19 -23.61
CA ASP A 360 14.97 -28.60 -23.21
C ASP A 360 15.45 -29.50 -24.36
N GLU A 361 15.05 -29.23 -25.60
CA GLU A 361 15.57 -29.91 -26.78
C GLU A 361 17.09 -29.69 -26.93
N MET A 362 17.56 -28.46 -26.68
CA MET A 362 18.99 -28.15 -26.69
C MET A 362 19.74 -28.84 -25.55
N LEU A 363 19.14 -28.84 -24.35
CA LEU A 363 19.69 -29.55 -23.19
C LEU A 363 19.81 -31.05 -23.48
N GLU A 364 18.80 -31.67 -24.10
CA GLU A 364 18.82 -33.09 -24.46
C GLU A 364 19.94 -33.41 -25.47
N ILE A 365 20.18 -32.52 -26.44
CA ILE A 365 21.28 -32.66 -27.40
C ILE A 365 22.65 -32.56 -26.72
N ASN A 366 22.85 -31.58 -25.83
CA ASN A 366 24.17 -31.27 -25.27
C ASN A 366 24.54 -32.10 -24.03
N TYR A 367 23.56 -32.43 -23.18
CA TYR A 367 23.78 -33.11 -21.91
C TYR A 367 23.27 -34.56 -21.92
N GLY A 368 22.31 -34.90 -22.79
CA GLY A 368 21.80 -36.26 -22.98
C GLY A 368 21.42 -36.94 -21.67
N LYS A 369 22.00 -38.13 -21.40
CA LYS A 369 21.74 -38.93 -20.18
C LYS A 369 22.17 -38.27 -18.86
N ARG A 370 22.87 -37.13 -18.88
CA ARG A 370 23.22 -36.38 -17.66
C ARG A 370 22.05 -35.57 -17.11
N LEU A 371 21.00 -35.37 -17.90
CA LEU A 371 19.74 -34.80 -17.42
C LEU A 371 19.05 -35.83 -16.53
N GLY A 372 18.92 -35.50 -15.24
CA GLY A 372 18.21 -36.34 -14.28
C GLY A 372 16.70 -36.44 -14.56
N PHE A 373 16.15 -35.43 -15.24
CA PHE A 373 14.72 -35.30 -15.58
C PHE A 373 14.51 -35.00 -17.06
N LYS A 374 13.40 -35.50 -17.61
CA LYS A 374 12.95 -35.13 -18.95
C LYS A 374 12.31 -33.74 -18.89
N LYS A 375 12.77 -32.83 -19.73
CA LYS A 375 12.23 -31.48 -19.90
C LYS A 375 12.17 -30.65 -18.60
N PRO A 376 13.33 -30.38 -17.96
CA PRO A 376 13.38 -29.65 -16.70
C PRO A 376 12.84 -28.21 -16.81
N MET A 377 13.16 -27.47 -17.88
CA MET A 377 12.71 -26.08 -18.05
C MET A 377 11.20 -26.00 -18.24
N TRP A 378 10.64 -26.86 -19.10
CA TRP A 378 9.20 -26.91 -19.33
C TRP A 378 8.45 -27.27 -18.05
N THR A 379 8.97 -28.23 -17.27
CA THR A 379 8.37 -28.64 -15.99
C THR A 379 8.37 -27.49 -14.98
N TRP A 380 9.49 -26.76 -14.85
CA TRP A 380 9.59 -25.59 -13.97
C TRP A 380 8.56 -24.51 -14.34
N VAL A 381 8.48 -24.12 -15.62
CA VAL A 381 7.49 -23.10 -16.05
C VAL A 381 6.05 -23.58 -15.81
N THR A 382 5.80 -24.88 -15.99
CA THR A 382 4.47 -25.47 -15.82
C THR A 382 4.06 -25.52 -14.35
N ASP A 383 4.96 -25.90 -13.44
CA ASP A 383 4.70 -25.87 -11.99
C ASP A 383 4.33 -24.45 -11.53
N GLN A 384 5.10 -23.47 -11.99
CA GLN A 384 4.85 -22.06 -11.71
C GLN A 384 3.49 -21.59 -12.23
N ALA A 385 3.11 -21.99 -13.45
CA ALA A 385 1.82 -21.66 -14.05
C ALA A 385 0.65 -22.33 -13.30
N ILE A 386 0.77 -23.61 -12.92
CA ILE A 386 -0.25 -24.35 -12.16
C ILE A 386 -0.46 -23.68 -10.79
N SER A 387 0.61 -23.29 -10.11
CA SER A 387 0.52 -22.57 -8.84
C SER A 387 -0.27 -21.26 -8.98
N LEU A 388 -0.08 -20.49 -10.06
CA LEU A 388 -0.90 -19.30 -10.32
C LEU A 388 -2.37 -19.62 -10.60
N MET A 389 -2.65 -20.72 -11.30
CA MET A 389 -4.02 -21.17 -11.53
C MET A 389 -4.72 -21.59 -10.22
N GLN A 390 -3.99 -22.23 -9.30
CA GLN A 390 -4.49 -22.57 -7.96
C GLN A 390 -4.83 -21.29 -7.19
N ILE A 391 -3.94 -20.29 -7.20
CA ILE A 391 -4.17 -18.99 -6.56
C ILE A 391 -5.42 -18.30 -7.13
N GLU A 392 -5.62 -18.33 -8.45
CA GLU A 392 -6.79 -17.74 -9.09
C GLU A 392 -8.11 -18.39 -8.66
N LEU A 393 -8.13 -19.73 -8.53
CA LEU A 393 -9.29 -20.45 -8.01
C LEU A 393 -9.57 -20.10 -6.55
N GLN A 394 -8.53 -20.07 -5.72
CA GLN A 394 -8.64 -19.64 -4.32
C GLN A 394 -9.23 -18.23 -4.21
N LEU A 395 -8.73 -17.27 -5.01
CA LEU A 395 -9.26 -15.91 -5.05
C LEU A 395 -10.72 -15.86 -5.48
N THR A 396 -11.14 -16.73 -6.41
CA THR A 396 -12.53 -16.83 -6.86
C THR A 396 -13.45 -17.22 -5.69
N PHE A 397 -12.99 -18.13 -4.82
CA PHE A 397 -13.73 -18.51 -3.60
C PHE A 397 -13.68 -17.41 -2.54
N GLU A 398 -12.50 -16.84 -2.25
CA GLU A 398 -12.32 -15.79 -1.24
C GLU A 398 -13.14 -14.53 -1.52
N LEU A 399 -13.26 -14.16 -2.81
CA LEU A 399 -14.02 -12.99 -3.25
C LEU A 399 -15.52 -13.29 -3.43
N GLY A 400 -15.95 -14.55 -3.22
CA GLY A 400 -17.34 -14.96 -3.36
C GLY A 400 -17.88 -14.81 -4.79
N LEU A 401 -17.02 -15.01 -5.80
CA LEU A 401 -17.37 -14.83 -7.21
C LEU A 401 -18.02 -16.06 -7.83
N ALA A 402 -17.84 -17.24 -7.23
CA ALA A 402 -18.41 -18.48 -7.69
C ALA A 402 -19.87 -18.64 -7.26
N ASP A 403 -20.75 -18.89 -8.22
CA ASP A 403 -22.13 -19.26 -7.93
C ASP A 403 -22.22 -20.71 -7.41
N ASN A 404 -23.26 -21.00 -6.62
CA ASN A 404 -23.47 -22.34 -6.04
C ASN A 404 -23.54 -23.47 -7.09
N GLU A 405 -23.95 -23.16 -8.32
CA GLU A 405 -24.03 -24.13 -9.43
C GLU A 405 -22.65 -24.42 -10.04
N GLU A 406 -21.71 -23.47 -9.97
CA GLU A 406 -20.36 -23.59 -10.51
C GLU A 406 -19.39 -24.25 -9.52
N MET A 407 -19.70 -24.21 -8.23
CA MET A 407 -18.88 -24.76 -7.14
C MET A 407 -18.38 -26.20 -7.39
N PRO A 408 -19.22 -27.18 -7.81
CA PRO A 408 -18.74 -28.54 -8.05
C PRO A 408 -17.71 -28.62 -9.17
N MET A 409 -17.84 -27.78 -10.21
CA MET A 409 -16.90 -27.73 -11.33
C MET A 409 -15.56 -27.13 -10.90
N LEU A 410 -15.60 -26.02 -10.15
CA LEU A 410 -14.39 -25.34 -9.69
C LEU A 410 -13.60 -26.20 -8.70
N LEU A 411 -14.27 -26.86 -7.75
CA LEU A 411 -13.62 -27.79 -6.81
C LEU A 411 -13.03 -29.01 -7.51
N TRP A 412 -13.71 -29.54 -8.54
CA TRP A 412 -13.16 -30.62 -9.35
C TRP A 412 -11.92 -30.18 -10.13
N PHE A 413 -11.94 -28.96 -10.66
CA PHE A 413 -10.79 -28.42 -11.38
C PHE A 413 -9.62 -28.12 -10.44
N GLU A 414 -9.87 -27.65 -9.21
CA GLU A 414 -8.86 -27.48 -8.18
C GLU A 414 -8.20 -28.83 -7.80
N ASP A 415 -9.01 -29.88 -7.57
CA ASP A 415 -8.50 -31.25 -7.32
C ASP A 415 -7.68 -31.78 -8.50
N TYR A 416 -8.12 -31.51 -9.73
CA TYR A 416 -7.36 -31.83 -10.93
C TYR A 416 -5.99 -31.13 -10.96
N LEU A 417 -5.94 -29.83 -10.67
CA LEU A 417 -4.68 -29.08 -10.64
C LEU A 417 -3.74 -29.59 -9.54
N ILE A 418 -4.27 -29.92 -8.37
CA ILE A 418 -3.50 -30.53 -7.27
C ILE A 418 -2.94 -31.89 -7.69
N GLY A 419 -3.70 -32.70 -8.44
CA GLY A 419 -3.24 -34.00 -8.92
C GLY A 419 -2.24 -33.96 -10.07
N VAL A 420 -2.11 -32.82 -10.76
CA VAL A 420 -1.15 -32.63 -11.89
C VAL A 420 0.19 -32.07 -11.41
N ARG A 421 0.19 -31.29 -10.33
CA ARG A 421 1.41 -30.80 -9.66
C ARG A 421 2.10 -31.93 -8.89
#